data_AF-A0A2I0T4H9-F1
#
_entry.id   AF-A0A2I0T4H9-F1
#
_cell.length_a   1.000
_cell.length_b   1.000
_cell.length_c   1.000
_cell.angle_alpha   90.00
_cell.angle_beta   90.00
_cell.angle_gamma   90.00
#
_symmetry.space_group_name_H-M   'P 1'
#
loop_
_entity.id
_entity.type
_entity.pdbx_description
1 polymer ?
#
loop_
_entity_poly.entity_id
_entity_poly.type
_entity_poly.pdbx_seq_one_letter_code
_entity_poly.pdbx_strand_id
1 'polypeptide(L)'
;MQHFVQTMQQQAQHAIATEDQQHKQELHKLMARCFLKLGEWQLNLQGINESTIPKVLQYYSAATEHDRNWYKQFSFQKDLSKTLLMYTVPAVQGFFRSISLSRGNNLQDTLRVLTLWFDYGHWPDVNEALVEGVKAIQIDTWLQVIPQLIARIDTPRPLVGRLIHQLLTDIGRYHPQVSFGLEEEFP
;
A
#
# COMPACT_ATOMS: atom_id res chain seq x y z
N MET A 1 27.81 24.08 -7.78
CA MET A 1 26.83 25.20 -7.80
C MET A 1 25.47 24.77 -8.36
N GLN A 2 25.38 24.01 -9.46
CA GLN A 2 24.08 23.54 -9.99
C GLN A 2 23.31 22.60 -9.05
N HIS A 3 24.00 21.69 -8.37
CA HIS A 3 23.36 20.73 -7.45
C HIS A 3 22.73 21.38 -6.21
N PHE A 4 23.22 22.54 -5.78
CA PHE A 4 22.69 23.26 -4.62
C PHE A 4 21.39 24.01 -4.98
N VAL A 5 21.36 24.61 -6.17
CA VAL A 5 20.19 25.33 -6.69
C VAL A 5 19.02 24.38 -6.95
N GLN A 6 19.28 23.19 -7.48
CA GLN A 6 18.25 22.19 -7.78
C GLN A 6 17.60 21.61 -6.51
N THR A 7 18.40 21.39 -5.45
CA THR A 7 17.90 20.94 -4.14
C THR A 7 17.04 22.01 -3.45
N MET A 8 17.45 23.27 -3.49
CA MET A 8 16.67 24.38 -2.92
C MET A 8 15.34 24.59 -3.66
N GLN A 9 15.34 24.42 -4.99
CA GLN A 9 14.13 24.57 -5.80
C GLN A 9 13.13 23.43 -5.58
N GLN A 10 13.60 22.19 -5.39
CA GLN A 10 12.73 21.07 -5.00
C GLN A 10 12.18 21.22 -3.58
N GLN A 11 13.00 21.66 -2.61
CA GLN A 11 12.55 21.90 -1.24
C GLN A 11 11.51 23.03 -1.17
N ALA A 12 11.70 24.11 -1.93
CA ALA A 12 10.72 25.19 -2.03
C ALA A 12 9.39 24.72 -2.66
N GLN A 13 9.43 23.91 -3.73
CA GLN A 13 8.22 23.38 -4.36
C GLN A 13 7.45 22.40 -3.46
N HIS A 14 8.16 21.59 -2.66
CA HIS A 14 7.52 20.68 -1.71
C HIS A 14 6.93 21.44 -0.52
N ALA A 15 7.64 22.45 0.00
CA ALA A 15 7.14 23.30 1.09
C ALA A 15 5.84 24.03 0.69
N ILE A 16 5.79 24.60 -0.52
CA ILE A 16 4.61 25.30 -1.05
C ILE A 16 3.42 24.34 -1.25
N ALA A 17 3.66 23.11 -1.74
CA ALA A 17 2.60 22.11 -1.93
C ALA A 17 2.05 21.55 -0.60
N THR A 18 2.90 21.43 0.42
CA THR A 18 2.47 21.00 1.76
C THR A 18 1.69 22.08 2.50
N GLU A 19 2.07 23.36 2.34
CA GLU A 19 1.35 24.49 2.94
C GLU A 19 -0.05 24.66 2.31
N ASP A 20 -0.18 24.52 0.98
CA ASP A 20 -1.47 24.65 0.28
C ASP A 20 -2.45 23.52 0.64
N GLN A 21 -1.97 22.29 0.78
CA GLN A 21 -2.79 21.15 1.19
C GLN A 21 -3.23 21.25 2.66
N GLN A 22 -2.35 21.77 3.53
CA GLN A 22 -2.68 21.99 4.94
C GLN A 22 -3.66 23.14 5.10
N HIS A 23 -3.49 24.24 4.35
CA HIS A 23 -4.42 25.36 4.33
C HIS A 23 -5.82 24.94 3.86
N LYS A 24 -5.88 24.10 2.82
CA LYS A 24 -7.14 23.53 2.33
C LYS A 24 -7.83 22.65 3.38
N GLN A 25 -7.08 21.87 4.15
CA GLN A 25 -7.63 21.06 5.25
C GLN A 25 -8.13 21.92 6.41
N GLU A 26 -7.42 22.99 6.76
CA GLU A 26 -7.85 23.94 7.79
C GLU A 26 -9.12 24.69 7.37
N LEU A 27 -9.23 25.05 6.08
CA LEU A 27 -10.42 25.68 5.52
C LEU A 27 -11.65 24.76 5.60
N HIS A 28 -11.49 23.47 5.28
CA HIS A 28 -12.58 22.49 5.41
C HIS A 28 -13.01 22.28 6.87
N LYS A 29 -12.06 22.26 7.81
CA LYS A 29 -12.36 22.20 9.26
C LYS A 29 -13.10 23.45 9.75
N LEU A 30 -12.72 24.63 9.25
CA LEU A 30 -13.38 25.89 9.59
C LEU A 30 -14.81 25.94 9.05
N MET A 31 -15.02 25.52 7.80
CA MET A 31 -16.36 25.45 7.18
C MET A 31 -17.30 24.51 7.95
N ALA A 32 -16.83 23.33 8.36
CA ALA A 32 -17.61 22.40 9.17
C ALA A 32 -18.05 23.04 10.51
N ARG A 33 -17.16 23.79 11.17
CA ARG A 33 -17.48 24.52 12.41
C ARG A 33 -18.49 25.65 12.19
N CYS A 34 -18.38 26.38 11.08
CA CYS A 34 -19.33 27.45 10.74
C CYS A 34 -20.75 26.90 10.50
N PHE A 35 -20.90 25.79 9.77
CA PHE A 35 -22.22 25.18 9.55
C PHE A 35 -22.83 24.59 10.81
N LEU A 36 -22.02 24.03 11.71
CA LEU A 36 -22.49 23.57 13.02
C LEU A 36 -23.05 24.74 13.86
N LYS A 37 -22.34 25.88 13.88
CA LYS A 37 -22.79 27.07 14.62
C LYS A 37 -24.03 27.71 14.00
N LEU A 38 -24.14 27.72 12.67
CA LEU A 38 -25.36 28.19 11.98
C LEU A 38 -26.59 27.34 12.32
N GLY A 39 -26.45 26.00 12.39
CA GLY A 39 -27.54 25.12 12.82
C GLY A 39 -27.96 25.37 14.28
N GLU A 40 -26.99 25.56 15.16
CA GLU A 40 -27.24 25.86 16.59
C GLU A 40 -27.93 27.22 16.79
N TRP A 41 -27.50 28.26 16.08
CA TRP A 41 -28.14 29.58 16.15
C TRP A 41 -29.56 29.58 15.56
N GLN A 42 -29.79 28.83 14.48
CA GLN A 42 -31.11 28.68 13.89
C GLN A 42 -32.09 28.04 14.89
N LEU A 43 -31.65 27.01 15.62
CA LEU A 43 -32.44 26.37 16.68
C LEU A 43 -32.68 27.31 17.86
N ASN A 44 -31.69 28.10 18.26
CA ASN A 44 -31.82 29.03 19.39
C ASN A 44 -32.75 30.22 19.09
N LEU A 45 -32.81 30.68 17.85
CA LEU A 45 -33.63 31.82 17.45
C LEU A 45 -35.10 31.46 17.17
N GLN A 46 -35.36 30.27 16.61
CA GLN A 46 -36.69 29.88 16.14
C GLN A 46 -37.28 28.67 16.87
N GLY A 47 -36.52 28.07 17.78
CA GLY A 47 -36.88 26.83 18.47
C GLY A 47 -36.90 25.62 17.53
N ILE A 48 -37.23 24.46 18.09
CA ILE A 48 -37.44 23.23 17.32
C ILE A 48 -38.88 23.25 16.79
N ASN A 49 -39.04 23.40 15.48
CA ASN A 49 -40.34 23.36 14.81
C ASN A 49 -40.23 22.64 13.45
N GLU A 50 -41.37 22.25 12.86
CA GLU A 50 -41.40 21.43 11.64
C GLU A 50 -40.73 22.08 10.42
N SER A 51 -40.60 23.42 10.41
CA SER A 51 -39.96 24.16 9.33
C SER A 51 -38.44 24.35 9.49
N THR A 52 -37.95 24.26 10.73
CA THR A 52 -36.54 24.47 11.09
C THR A 52 -35.77 23.16 11.09
N ILE A 53 -36.40 22.06 11.48
CA ILE A 53 -35.81 20.72 11.53
C ILE A 53 -35.16 20.33 10.18
N PRO A 54 -35.81 20.47 9.01
CA PRO A 54 -35.18 20.09 7.74
C PRO A 54 -33.95 20.93 7.40
N LYS A 55 -33.95 22.22 7.73
CA LYS A 55 -32.84 23.14 7.45
C LYS A 55 -31.65 22.88 8.36
N VAL A 56 -31.90 22.62 9.63
CA VAL A 56 -30.86 22.28 10.61
C VAL A 56 -30.22 20.93 10.29
N LEU A 57 -31.04 19.93 9.91
CA LEU A 57 -30.53 18.65 9.41
C LEU A 57 -29.72 18.81 8.13
N GLN A 58 -30.10 19.72 7.23
CA GLN A 58 -29.32 20.05 6.04
C GLN A 58 -27.96 20.68 6.39
N TYR A 59 -27.92 21.61 7.34
CA TYR A 59 -26.66 22.23 7.79
C TYR A 59 -25.75 21.24 8.51
N TYR A 60 -26.29 20.37 9.36
CA TYR A 60 -25.51 19.32 10.00
C TYR A 60 -25.08 18.22 9.01
N SER A 61 -25.91 17.87 8.03
CA SER A 61 -25.53 16.99 6.93
C SER A 61 -24.37 17.59 6.14
N ALA A 62 -24.44 18.86 5.73
CA ALA A 62 -23.35 19.54 5.03
C ALA A 62 -22.06 19.60 5.86
N ALA A 63 -22.17 19.81 7.18
CA ALA A 63 -21.02 19.75 8.09
C ALA A 63 -20.39 18.35 8.13
N THR A 64 -21.20 17.28 8.14
CA THR A 64 -20.72 15.88 8.05
C THR A 64 -20.25 15.49 6.65
N GLU A 65 -20.72 16.15 5.59
CA GLU A 65 -20.27 15.94 4.22
C GLU A 65 -18.86 16.52 3.96
N HIS A 66 -18.42 17.46 4.77
CA HIS A 66 -17.03 17.89 4.79
C HIS A 66 -16.13 16.99 5.66
N ASP A 67 -16.71 15.97 6.32
CA ASP A 67 -16.06 14.84 7.00
C ASP A 67 -16.32 13.49 6.26
N ARG A 68 -16.68 13.57 4.97
CA ARG A 68 -17.19 12.46 4.13
C ARG A 68 -16.11 11.57 3.51
N ASN A 69 -14.84 11.92 3.69
CA ASN A 69 -13.75 11.11 3.17
C ASN A 69 -13.57 9.82 3.96
N TRP A 70 -13.92 9.74 5.23
CA TRP A 70 -13.57 8.54 6.00
C TRP A 70 -14.45 7.32 5.66
N TYR A 71 -15.77 7.48 5.59
CA TYR A 71 -16.68 6.37 5.27
C TYR A 71 -16.64 5.96 3.79
N LYS A 72 -16.54 6.93 2.86
CA LYS A 72 -16.37 6.60 1.43
C LYS A 72 -15.01 5.97 1.16
N GLN A 73 -13.93 6.46 1.77
CA GLN A 73 -12.62 5.83 1.66
C GLN A 73 -12.60 4.45 2.30
N PHE A 74 -13.23 4.24 3.47
CA PHE A 74 -13.24 2.94 4.13
C PHE A 74 -14.04 1.88 3.36
N SER A 75 -15.21 2.24 2.86
CA SER A 75 -16.03 1.34 2.03
C SER A 75 -15.36 1.08 0.66
N PHE A 76 -14.84 2.12 0.00
CA PHE A 76 -14.11 1.98 -1.25
C PHE A 76 -12.80 1.20 -1.07
N GLN A 77 -12.09 1.37 0.04
CA GLN A 77 -10.88 0.61 0.37
C GLN A 77 -11.21 -0.85 0.64
N LYS A 78 -12.32 -1.17 1.32
CA LYS A 78 -12.78 -2.56 1.48
C LYS A 78 -13.18 -3.20 0.16
N ASP A 79 -13.92 -2.48 -0.70
CA ASP A 79 -14.34 -3.00 -2.00
C ASP A 79 -13.17 -3.09 -2.99
N LEU A 80 -12.23 -2.15 -2.95
CA LEU A 80 -10.98 -2.21 -3.72
C LEU A 80 -10.06 -3.31 -3.21
N SER A 81 -9.98 -3.58 -1.89
CA SER A 81 -9.18 -4.70 -1.36
C SER A 81 -9.72 -6.05 -1.83
N LYS A 82 -11.05 -6.23 -1.81
CA LYS A 82 -11.69 -7.42 -2.38
C LYS A 82 -11.45 -7.53 -3.88
N THR A 83 -11.51 -6.40 -4.59
CA THR A 83 -11.27 -6.34 -6.03
C THR A 83 -9.83 -6.64 -6.39
N LEU A 84 -8.87 -6.11 -5.64
CA LEU A 84 -7.46 -6.41 -5.84
C LEU A 84 -7.17 -7.89 -5.57
N LEU A 85 -7.66 -8.44 -4.46
CA LEU A 85 -7.51 -9.86 -4.14
C LEU A 85 -8.03 -10.77 -5.28
N MET A 86 -9.16 -10.41 -5.90
CA MET A 86 -9.77 -11.17 -7.00
C MET A 86 -8.85 -11.31 -8.23
N TYR A 87 -7.93 -10.36 -8.44
CA TYR A 87 -6.99 -10.38 -9.55
C TYR A 87 -5.56 -10.75 -9.14
N THR A 88 -5.16 -10.45 -7.91
CA THR A 88 -3.80 -10.69 -7.42
C THR A 88 -3.50 -12.18 -7.32
N VAL A 89 -4.41 -13.00 -6.77
CA VAL A 89 -4.17 -14.45 -6.66
C VAL A 89 -4.04 -15.11 -8.05
N PRO A 90 -4.97 -14.89 -9.00
CA PRO A 90 -4.80 -15.40 -10.37
C PRO A 90 -3.55 -14.87 -11.07
N ALA A 91 -3.16 -13.61 -10.84
CA ALA A 91 -1.95 -13.05 -11.43
C ALA A 91 -0.69 -13.76 -10.91
N VAL A 92 -0.58 -13.99 -9.59
CA VAL A 92 0.53 -14.75 -8.98
C VAL A 92 0.61 -16.15 -9.58
N GLN A 93 -0.51 -16.87 -9.63
CA GLN A 93 -0.58 -18.21 -10.22
C GLN A 93 -0.19 -18.20 -11.72
N GLY A 94 -0.65 -17.20 -12.47
CA GLY A 94 -0.33 -17.01 -13.88
C GLY A 94 1.16 -16.78 -14.12
N PHE A 95 1.82 -15.94 -13.31
CA PHE A 95 3.25 -15.72 -13.41
C PHE A 95 4.04 -16.97 -13.05
N PHE A 96 3.68 -17.70 -12.00
CA PHE A 96 4.34 -18.98 -11.69
C PHE A 96 4.21 -19.99 -12.83
N ARG A 97 3.02 -20.08 -13.45
CA ARG A 97 2.84 -20.91 -14.64
C ARG A 97 3.73 -20.44 -15.79
N SER A 98 3.82 -19.15 -16.04
CA SER A 98 4.70 -18.57 -17.09
C SER A 98 6.17 -18.90 -16.83
N ILE A 99 6.64 -18.75 -15.60
CA ILE A 99 8.02 -19.06 -15.18
C ILE A 99 8.32 -20.55 -15.40
N SER A 100 7.40 -21.44 -15.01
CA SER A 100 7.58 -22.89 -15.17
C SER A 100 7.68 -23.34 -16.64
N LEU A 101 7.04 -22.61 -17.55
CA LEU A 101 7.07 -22.88 -18.99
C LEU A 101 8.27 -22.23 -19.69
N SER A 102 8.83 -21.18 -19.09
CA SER A 102 9.91 -20.38 -19.67
C SER A 102 11.28 -20.96 -19.34
N ARG A 103 11.94 -21.56 -20.34
CA ARG A 103 13.29 -22.14 -20.21
C ARG A 103 14.39 -21.06 -20.28
N GLY A 104 14.50 -20.24 -19.24
CA GLY A 104 15.64 -19.33 -19.01
C GLY A 104 15.41 -17.85 -19.29
N ASN A 105 14.31 -17.44 -19.93
CA ASN A 105 13.92 -16.04 -20.07
C ASN A 105 12.73 -15.70 -19.16
N ASN A 106 12.91 -15.90 -17.85
CA ASN A 106 11.85 -15.74 -16.85
C ASN A 106 12.14 -14.66 -15.81
N LEU A 107 13.23 -13.89 -15.95
CA LEU A 107 13.60 -12.84 -15.02
C LEU A 107 12.49 -11.80 -14.87
N GLN A 108 11.89 -11.38 -15.99
CA GLN A 108 10.80 -10.39 -15.96
C GLN A 108 9.62 -10.91 -15.14
N ASP A 109 9.18 -12.14 -15.39
CA ASP A 109 8.07 -12.75 -14.65
C ASP A 109 8.43 -12.98 -13.18
N THR A 110 9.68 -13.35 -12.89
CA THR A 110 10.19 -13.50 -11.52
C THR A 110 10.14 -12.17 -10.78
N LEU A 111 10.56 -11.07 -11.41
CA LEU A 111 10.44 -9.72 -10.83
C LEU A 111 8.98 -9.31 -10.63
N ARG A 112 8.06 -9.69 -11.52
CA ARG A 112 6.62 -9.46 -11.32
C ARG A 112 6.08 -10.21 -10.11
N VAL A 113 6.50 -11.46 -9.90
CA VAL A 113 6.16 -12.22 -8.69
C VAL A 113 6.69 -11.51 -7.45
N LEU A 114 7.93 -11.03 -7.44
CA LEU A 114 8.48 -10.30 -6.30
C LEU A 114 7.74 -8.99 -6.01
N THR A 115 7.35 -8.24 -7.05
CA THR A 115 6.49 -7.06 -6.87
C THR A 115 5.19 -7.42 -6.16
N LEU A 116 4.48 -8.43 -6.66
CA LEU A 116 3.22 -8.86 -6.06
C LEU A 116 3.40 -9.42 -4.65
N TRP A 117 4.48 -10.15 -4.40
CA TRP A 117 4.81 -10.70 -3.11
C TRP A 117 5.08 -9.61 -2.08
N PHE A 118 5.95 -8.64 -2.37
CA PHE A 118 6.30 -7.62 -1.40
C PHE A 118 5.15 -6.65 -1.13
N ASP A 119 4.32 -6.35 -2.13
CA ASP A 119 3.19 -5.43 -1.98
C ASP A 119 1.97 -6.10 -1.33
N TYR A 120 1.63 -7.33 -1.72
CA TYR A 120 0.37 -7.99 -1.36
C TYR A 120 0.52 -9.32 -0.61
N GLY A 121 1.73 -9.87 -0.45
CA GLY A 121 1.95 -11.17 0.20
C GLY A 121 1.72 -11.21 1.72
N HIS A 122 1.30 -10.09 2.30
CA HIS A 122 0.79 -10.02 3.67
C HIS A 122 -0.68 -10.45 3.78
N TRP A 123 -1.39 -10.54 2.66
CA TRP A 123 -2.74 -11.09 2.61
C TRP A 123 -2.67 -12.63 2.62
N PRO A 124 -3.47 -13.33 3.47
CA PRO A 124 -3.41 -14.77 3.61
C PRO A 124 -3.57 -15.54 2.29
N ASP A 125 -4.55 -15.19 1.46
CA ASP A 125 -4.84 -15.91 0.21
C ASP A 125 -3.69 -15.74 -0.81
N VAL A 126 -3.07 -14.56 -0.84
CA VAL A 126 -1.90 -14.31 -1.69
C VAL A 126 -0.69 -15.05 -1.15
N ASN A 127 -0.50 -15.09 0.18
CA ASN A 127 0.58 -15.82 0.82
C ASN A 127 0.51 -17.31 0.54
N GLU A 128 -0.67 -17.91 0.60
CA GLU A 128 -0.88 -19.32 0.27
C GLU A 128 -0.47 -19.64 -1.17
N ALA A 129 -0.94 -18.83 -2.14
CA ALA A 129 -0.56 -18.99 -3.54
C ALA A 129 0.95 -18.80 -3.77
N LEU A 130 1.59 -17.88 -3.03
CA LEU A 130 3.05 -17.69 -3.08
C LEU A 130 3.80 -18.89 -2.50
N VAL A 131 3.37 -19.42 -1.37
CA VAL A 131 4.00 -20.60 -0.74
C VAL A 131 3.93 -21.80 -1.67
N GLU A 132 2.80 -22.04 -2.32
CA GLU A 132 2.65 -23.10 -3.31
C GLU A 132 3.53 -22.87 -4.54
N GLY A 133 3.49 -21.66 -5.11
CA GLY A 133 4.26 -21.31 -6.29
C GLY A 133 5.77 -21.36 -6.07
N VAL A 134 6.27 -20.88 -4.94
CA VAL A 134 7.70 -20.93 -4.59
C VAL A 134 8.19 -22.38 -4.54
N LYS A 135 7.41 -23.32 -4.00
CA LYS A 135 7.74 -24.75 -3.96
C LYS A 135 7.74 -25.41 -5.34
N ALA A 136 6.93 -24.90 -6.27
CA ALA A 136 6.79 -25.47 -7.62
C ALA A 136 7.91 -25.04 -8.58
N ILE A 137 8.54 -23.88 -8.35
CA ILE A 137 9.61 -23.35 -9.20
C ILE A 137 10.97 -23.94 -8.82
N GLN A 138 11.79 -24.22 -9.85
CA GLN A 138 13.16 -24.70 -9.68
C GLN A 138 14.02 -23.69 -8.91
N ILE A 139 14.80 -24.17 -7.95
CA ILE A 139 15.57 -23.33 -7.01
C ILE A 139 16.54 -22.36 -7.73
N ASP A 140 17.12 -22.80 -8.86
CA ASP A 140 18.02 -22.00 -9.71
C ASP A 140 17.38 -20.69 -10.21
N THR A 141 16.06 -20.67 -10.39
CA THR A 141 15.33 -19.49 -10.89
C THR A 141 15.40 -18.32 -9.92
N TRP A 142 15.59 -18.60 -8.63
CA TRP A 142 15.66 -17.58 -7.59
C TRP A 142 17.05 -16.95 -7.46
N LEU A 143 18.10 -17.59 -8.01
CA LEU A 143 19.48 -17.12 -7.91
C LEU A 143 19.65 -15.70 -8.48
N GLN A 144 19.01 -15.44 -9.62
CA GLN A 144 19.04 -14.14 -10.30
C GLN A 144 18.36 -13.00 -9.52
N VAL A 145 17.57 -13.31 -8.48
CA VAL A 145 16.82 -12.31 -7.70
C VAL A 145 17.19 -12.27 -6.21
N ILE A 146 18.32 -12.89 -5.85
CA ILE A 146 18.84 -12.87 -4.48
C ILE A 146 19.01 -11.43 -3.94
N PRO A 147 19.60 -10.45 -4.68
CA PRO A 147 19.77 -9.10 -4.16
C PRO A 147 18.45 -8.44 -3.75
N GLN A 148 17.36 -8.70 -4.48
CA GLN A 148 16.04 -8.16 -4.21
C GLN A 148 15.40 -8.80 -2.98
N LEU A 149 15.65 -10.11 -2.75
CA LEU A 149 15.19 -10.83 -1.56
C LEU A 149 15.91 -10.32 -0.31
N ILE A 150 17.24 -10.18 -0.37
CA ILE A 150 18.06 -9.69 0.74
C ILE A 150 17.67 -8.26 1.12
N ALA A 151 17.48 -7.38 0.13
CA ALA A 151 17.06 -6.00 0.37
C ALA A 151 15.73 -5.88 1.14
N ARG A 152 14.96 -6.97 1.28
CA ARG A 152 13.68 -7.04 1.98
C ARG A 152 13.66 -8.06 3.12
N ILE A 153 14.81 -8.56 3.56
CA ILE A 153 14.90 -9.58 4.62
C ILE A 153 14.32 -9.08 5.95
N ASP A 154 14.57 -7.82 6.31
CA ASP A 154 14.09 -7.17 7.54
C ASP A 154 12.69 -6.54 7.41
N THR A 155 11.85 -7.07 6.53
CA THR A 155 10.49 -6.53 6.36
C THR A 155 9.68 -6.63 7.65
N PRO A 156 8.95 -5.57 8.07
CA PRO A 156 8.11 -5.61 9.28
C PRO A 156 6.87 -6.52 9.12
N ARG A 157 6.67 -7.12 7.95
CA ARG A 157 5.53 -7.98 7.61
C ARG A 157 5.88 -9.45 7.89
N PRO A 158 5.40 -10.08 8.97
CA PRO A 158 5.89 -11.38 9.43
C PRO A 158 5.60 -12.54 8.45
N LEU A 159 4.48 -12.51 7.72
CA LEU A 159 4.18 -13.52 6.70
C LEU A 159 5.15 -13.47 5.51
N VAL A 160 5.50 -12.26 5.08
CA VAL A 160 6.42 -12.03 3.97
C VAL A 160 7.84 -12.42 4.38
N GLY A 161 8.31 -11.90 5.52
CA GLY A 161 9.66 -12.16 6.02
C GLY A 161 9.93 -13.65 6.24
N ARG A 162 8.99 -14.38 6.87
CA ARG A 162 9.14 -15.83 7.06
C ARG A 162 9.34 -16.60 5.75
N LEU A 163 8.60 -16.24 4.71
CA LEU A 163 8.73 -16.89 3.40
C LEU A 163 10.05 -16.53 2.71
N ILE A 164 10.53 -15.29 2.86
CA ILE A 164 11.84 -14.86 2.33
C ILE A 164 12.95 -15.67 3.01
N HIS A 165 12.95 -15.73 4.35
CA HIS A 165 13.95 -16.48 5.10
C HIS A 165 13.94 -17.97 4.73
N GLN A 166 12.76 -18.56 4.59
CA GLN A 166 12.64 -19.96 4.15
C GLN A 166 13.26 -20.15 2.77
N LEU A 167 12.92 -19.31 1.80
CA LEU A 167 13.46 -19.40 0.43
C LEU A 167 14.99 -19.22 0.42
N LEU A 168 15.52 -18.22 1.11
CA LEU A 168 16.97 -17.99 1.20
C LEU A 168 17.69 -19.17 1.88
N THR A 169 17.09 -19.76 2.91
CA THR A 169 17.61 -20.96 3.57
C THR A 169 17.66 -22.14 2.59
N ASP A 170 16.59 -22.35 1.82
CA ASP A 170 16.54 -23.40 0.82
C ASP A 170 17.58 -23.15 -0.29
N ILE A 171 17.73 -21.92 -0.78
CA ILE A 171 18.79 -21.55 -1.74
C ILE A 171 20.18 -21.88 -1.18
N GLY A 172 20.46 -21.50 0.07
CA GLY A 172 21.76 -21.76 0.70
C GLY A 172 22.08 -23.26 0.84
N ARG A 173 21.06 -24.11 1.04
CA ARG A 173 21.23 -25.57 1.08
C ARG A 173 21.57 -26.17 -0.29
N TYR A 174 20.91 -25.72 -1.35
CA TYR A 174 21.12 -26.25 -2.71
C TYR A 174 22.31 -25.59 -3.44
N HIS A 175 22.70 -24.39 -3.02
CA HIS A 175 23.83 -23.63 -3.58
C HIS A 175 24.77 -23.13 -2.47
N PRO A 176 25.60 -24.00 -1.87
CA PRO A 176 26.48 -23.63 -0.76
C PRO A 176 27.42 -22.46 -1.05
N GLN A 177 27.84 -22.30 -2.30
CA GLN A 177 28.68 -21.18 -2.77
C GLN A 177 28.01 -19.81 -2.63
N VAL A 178 26.68 -19.76 -2.68
CA VAL A 178 25.90 -18.54 -2.46
C VAL A 178 25.81 -18.25 -0.96
N SER A 179 25.62 -19.28 -0.13
CA SER A 179 25.55 -19.14 1.32
C SER A 179 26.79 -18.44 1.89
N PHE A 180 27.98 -18.80 1.41
CA PHE A 180 29.24 -18.15 1.79
C PHE A 180 29.30 -16.66 1.40
N GLY A 181 28.75 -16.30 0.25
CA GLY A 181 28.69 -14.89 -0.19
C GLY A 181 27.70 -14.05 0.62
N LEU A 182 26.67 -14.68 1.20
CA LEU A 182 25.71 -14.01 2.08
C LEU A 182 26.28 -13.78 3.49
N GLU A 183 27.10 -14.69 4.01
CA GLU A 183 27.74 -14.51 5.33
C GLU A 183 28.79 -13.39 5.34
N GLU A 184 29.43 -13.06 4.21
CA GLU A 184 30.39 -11.95 4.14
C GLU A 184 29.75 -10.56 3.99
N GLU A 185 28.50 -10.46 3.52
CA GLU A 185 27.81 -9.16 3.38
C GLU A 185 27.08 -8.70 4.66
N PHE A 186 26.99 -9.55 5.68
CA PHE A 186 26.34 -9.25 6.95
C PHE A 186 27.36 -9.35 8.11
N PRO A 187 27.80 -8.24 8.73
CA PRO A 187 28.66 -8.25 9.91
C PRO A 187 27.94 -8.66 11.20
#